data_AF-G4YR33-F1
#
_entry.id   AF-G4YR33-F1
#
_cell.length_a   1.000
_cell.length_b   1.000
_cell.length_c   1.000
_cell.angle_alpha   90.00
_cell.angle_beta   90.00
_cell.angle_gamma   90.00
#
_symmetry.space_group_name_H-M   'P 1'
#
loop_
_entity.id
_entity.type
_entity.pdbx_description
1 polymer ?
#
loop_
_entity_poly.entity_id
_entity_poly.type
_entity_poly.pdbx_seq_one_letter_code
_entity_poly.pdbx_strand_id
1 'polypeptide(L)'
;MRRAPPPALLLLLLVLLLASVARALVIESPSCRLMTHVSGEFTNLTLLETGGLQNYEVVPVSPFTACEPLRGQDLTGKVALVLRGDCNFVQKVWHAQRAHAAAVVVMDNELRHE
;
A
#
# COMPACT_ATOMS: atom_id res chain seq x y z
N MET A 1 -6.64 -52.72 15.51
CA MET A 1 -7.55 -52.68 14.33
C MET A 1 -8.13 -51.27 14.24
N ARG A 2 -7.71 -50.43 13.29
CA ARG A 2 -8.27 -49.08 13.11
C ARG A 2 -9.56 -49.21 12.30
N ARG A 3 -10.71 -48.89 12.90
CA ARG A 3 -12.00 -48.86 12.19
C ARG A 3 -11.96 -47.74 11.16
N ALA A 4 -12.35 -48.04 9.91
CA ALA A 4 -12.51 -47.03 8.88
C ALA A 4 -13.55 -45.98 9.32
N PRO A 5 -13.35 -44.70 9.00
CA PRO A 5 -14.32 -43.66 9.33
C PRO A 5 -15.65 -43.94 8.61
N PRO A 6 -16.80 -43.64 9.22
CA PRO A 6 -18.09 -43.88 8.60
C PRO A 6 -18.23 -43.03 7.32
N PRO A 7 -18.94 -43.53 6.28
CA PRO A 7 -19.03 -42.87 4.98
C PRO A 7 -19.60 -41.46 5.07
N ALA A 8 -20.46 -41.19 6.05
CA ALA A 8 -20.99 -39.85 6.33
C ALA A 8 -19.90 -38.85 6.76
N LEU A 9 -18.90 -39.29 7.54
CA LEU A 9 -17.78 -38.44 7.97
C LEU A 9 -16.85 -38.13 6.80
N LEU A 10 -16.64 -39.10 5.90
CA LEU A 10 -15.85 -38.91 4.69
C LEU A 10 -16.52 -37.92 3.74
N LEU A 11 -17.85 -38.01 3.59
CA LEU A 11 -18.64 -37.09 2.77
C LEU A 11 -18.62 -35.66 3.35
N LEU A 12 -18.76 -35.53 4.66
CA LEU A 12 -18.69 -34.24 5.35
C LEU A 12 -17.32 -33.57 5.18
N LEU A 13 -16.23 -34.35 5.33
CA LEU A 13 -14.86 -33.88 5.10
C LEU A 13 -14.65 -33.43 3.66
N LEU A 14 -15.19 -34.15 2.68
CA LEU A 14 -15.11 -33.78 1.26
C LEU A 14 -15.84 -32.46 0.98
N VAL A 15 -17.04 -32.27 1.53
CA VAL A 15 -17.83 -31.03 1.39
C VAL A 15 -17.10 -29.83 2.00
N LEU A 16 -16.51 -30.00 3.19
CA LEU A 16 -15.71 -28.96 3.84
C LEU A 16 -14.46 -28.59 3.03
N LEU A 17 -13.80 -29.58 2.42
CA LEU A 17 -12.65 -29.37 1.56
C LEU A 17 -13.03 -28.55 0.32
N LEU A 18 -14.14 -28.91 -0.33
CA LEU A 18 -14.68 -28.22 -1.51
C LEU A 18 -15.19 -26.80 -1.20
N ALA A 19 -15.73 -26.56 -0.01
CA ALA A 19 -16.13 -25.22 0.42
C ALA A 19 -14.94 -24.27 0.65
N SER A 20 -13.75 -24.81 0.98
CA SER A 20 -12.56 -23.99 1.22
C SER A 20 -11.95 -23.42 -0.08
N VAL A 21 -12.10 -24.12 -1.21
CA VAL A 21 -11.67 -23.65 -2.54
C VAL A 21 -12.67 -22.68 -3.20
N ALA A 22 -13.90 -22.56 -2.67
CA ALA A 22 -14.92 -21.66 -3.21
C ALA A 22 -14.67 -20.17 -2.90
N ARG A 23 -13.65 -19.83 -2.10
CA ARG A 23 -13.27 -18.43 -1.79
C ARG A 23 -12.21 -17.88 -2.73
N ALA A 24 -12.28 -18.23 -4.00
CA ALA A 24 -11.45 -17.61 -5.02
C ALA A 24 -11.97 -16.20 -5.33
N LEU A 25 -11.07 -15.23 -5.51
CA LEU A 25 -11.41 -13.95 -6.11
C LEU A 25 -11.72 -14.19 -7.60
N VAL A 26 -13.00 -14.30 -7.94
CA VAL A 26 -13.45 -14.46 -9.32
C VAL A 26 -13.77 -13.09 -9.90
N ILE A 27 -13.10 -12.72 -10.99
CA ILE A 27 -13.46 -11.54 -11.77
C ILE A 27 -14.70 -11.91 -12.58
N GLU A 28 -15.89 -11.59 -12.09
CA GLU A 28 -17.16 -11.93 -12.76
C GLU A 28 -17.40 -11.11 -14.02
N SER A 29 -16.92 -9.86 -14.03
CA SER A 29 -16.99 -8.98 -15.19
C SER A 29 -15.91 -7.89 -15.10
N PRO A 30 -15.39 -7.39 -16.24
CA PRO A 30 -14.52 -6.24 -16.22
C PRO A 30 -15.28 -5.01 -15.73
N SER A 31 -14.62 -4.18 -14.93
CA SER A 31 -15.10 -2.82 -14.65
C SER A 31 -15.27 -2.09 -15.98
N CYS A 32 -16.48 -1.59 -16.29
CA CYS A 32 -16.72 -0.70 -17.44
C CYS A 32 -16.03 0.67 -17.28
N ARG A 33 -15.36 0.92 -16.14
CA ARG A 33 -14.54 2.10 -15.89
C ARG A 33 -13.12 1.84 -16.36
N LEU A 34 -12.70 2.57 -17.39
CA LEU A 34 -11.28 2.72 -17.73
C LEU A 34 -10.63 3.57 -16.63
N MET A 35 -9.70 3.00 -15.88
CA MET A 35 -8.91 3.73 -14.90
C MET A 35 -7.49 3.92 -15.44
N THR A 36 -7.03 5.15 -15.49
CA THR A 36 -5.64 5.47 -15.86
C THR A 36 -4.71 5.11 -14.71
N HIS A 37 -3.83 4.14 -14.94
CA HIS A 37 -2.75 3.83 -14.01
C HIS A 37 -1.53 4.68 -14.34
N VAL A 38 -0.88 5.23 -13.30
CA VAL A 38 0.40 5.94 -13.44
C VAL A 38 1.46 5.07 -12.79
N SER A 39 2.58 4.84 -13.49
CA SER A 39 3.70 4.11 -12.90
C SER A 39 4.22 4.87 -11.67
N GLY A 40 4.40 4.15 -10.57
CA GLY A 40 4.80 4.69 -9.27
C GLY A 40 6.18 4.23 -8.83
N GLU A 41 7.18 4.31 -9.71
CA GLU A 41 8.55 3.95 -9.38
C GLU A 41 9.27 5.16 -8.77
N PHE A 42 9.54 5.12 -7.47
CA PHE A 42 10.17 6.24 -6.74
C PHE A 42 11.40 5.82 -5.92
N THR A 43 11.81 4.57 -5.99
CA THR A 43 12.91 4.00 -5.19
C THR A 43 14.14 3.72 -6.07
N ASN A 44 15.32 3.95 -5.52
CA ASN A 44 16.59 3.53 -6.11
C ASN A 44 16.97 2.12 -5.61
N LEU A 45 17.25 1.18 -6.51
CA LEU A 45 17.67 -0.19 -6.16
C LEU A 45 18.92 -0.22 -5.27
N THR A 46 19.88 0.68 -5.51
CA THR A 46 21.08 0.79 -4.68
C THR A 46 20.72 1.12 -3.22
N LEU A 47 19.69 1.93 -3.01
CA LEU A 47 19.25 2.32 -1.67
C LEU A 47 18.63 1.14 -0.90
N LEU A 48 18.00 0.19 -1.61
CA LEU A 48 17.50 -1.05 -1.04
C LEU A 48 18.66 -2.00 -0.67
N GLU A 49 19.70 -2.02 -1.48
CA GLU A 49 20.88 -2.88 -1.26
C GLU A 49 21.78 -2.36 -0.13
N THR A 50 21.90 -1.04 0.04
CA THR A 50 22.79 -0.42 1.03
C THR A 50 22.17 -0.28 2.43
N GLY A 51 21.00 -0.87 2.68
CA GLY A 51 20.35 -0.86 4.00
C GLY A 51 19.44 0.34 4.28
N GLY A 52 18.98 1.04 3.24
CA GLY A 52 17.94 2.07 3.34
C GLY A 52 18.37 3.40 3.95
N LEU A 53 17.38 4.24 4.26
CA LEU A 53 17.57 5.53 4.91
C LEU A 53 17.68 5.36 6.44
N GLN A 54 18.69 5.97 7.04
CA GLN A 54 18.88 5.98 8.50
C GLN A 54 19.13 7.41 9.00
N ASN A 55 18.62 7.73 10.19
CA ASN A 55 18.83 9.02 10.88
C ASN A 55 18.33 10.25 10.11
N TYR A 56 17.25 10.12 9.33
CA TYR A 56 16.59 11.25 8.68
C TYR A 56 15.53 11.85 9.59
N GLU A 57 15.45 13.19 9.60
CA GLU A 57 14.36 13.90 10.26
C GLU A 57 13.07 13.74 9.45
N VAL A 58 11.99 13.35 10.13
CA VAL A 58 10.64 13.30 9.56
C VAL A 58 9.93 14.61 9.86
N VAL A 59 9.48 15.32 8.81
CA VAL A 59 8.83 16.62 8.94
C VAL A 59 7.44 16.65 8.29
N PRO A 60 6.41 17.19 8.96
CA PRO A 60 5.11 17.40 8.32
C PRO A 60 5.23 18.47 7.26
N VAL A 61 4.60 18.23 6.10
CA VAL A 61 4.60 19.20 5.00
C VAL A 61 3.35 20.09 5.00
N SER A 62 3.39 21.17 4.23
CA SER A 62 2.24 22.07 3.98
C SER A 62 2.04 22.33 2.48
N PRO A 63 0.88 22.05 1.88
CA PRO A 63 -0.31 21.43 2.47
C PRO A 63 -0.04 19.98 2.88
N PHE A 64 -0.65 19.55 4.00
CA PHE A 64 -0.32 18.26 4.63
C PHE A 64 -0.67 17.04 3.76
N THR A 65 -1.59 17.19 2.81
CA THR A 65 -1.97 16.14 1.85
C THR A 65 -1.01 16.03 0.68
N ALA A 66 -0.13 17.02 0.46
CA ALA A 66 0.81 17.11 -0.66
C ALA A 66 0.15 16.94 -2.04
N CYS A 67 -1.12 17.32 -2.19
CA CYS A 67 -1.81 17.28 -3.48
C CYS A 67 -1.54 18.51 -4.35
N GLU A 68 -1.06 19.58 -3.74
CA GLU A 68 -0.51 20.77 -4.40
C GLU A 68 1.01 20.88 -4.18
N PRO A 69 1.72 21.69 -5.00
CA PRO A 69 3.13 21.94 -4.79
C PRO A 69 3.44 22.49 -3.39
N LEU A 70 4.44 21.90 -2.73
CA LEU A 70 4.95 22.29 -1.40
C LEU A 70 5.81 23.56 -1.47
N ARG A 71 5.23 24.67 -1.94
CA ARG A 71 5.96 25.92 -2.18
C ARG A 71 6.57 26.46 -0.88
N GLY A 72 7.83 26.88 -0.96
CA GLY A 72 8.54 27.49 0.17
C GLY A 72 9.05 26.50 1.23
N GLN A 73 8.93 25.18 1.00
CA GLN A 73 9.57 24.16 1.83
C GLN A 73 10.76 23.55 1.09
N ASP A 74 11.89 23.50 1.78
CA ASP A 74 13.05 22.72 1.38
C ASP A 74 13.14 21.48 2.30
N LEU A 75 12.98 20.31 1.69
CA LEU A 75 13.00 19.02 2.36
C LEU A 75 14.32 18.28 2.11
N THR A 76 15.37 18.98 1.65
CA THR A 76 16.71 18.41 1.48
C THR A 76 17.18 17.74 2.76
N GLY A 77 17.51 16.45 2.66
CA GLY A 77 17.96 15.65 3.81
C GLY A 77 16.86 15.29 4.81
N LYS A 78 15.58 15.45 4.44
CA LYS A 78 14.41 15.17 5.29
C LYS A 78 13.46 14.17 4.64
N VAL A 79 12.65 13.53 5.47
CA VAL A 79 11.53 12.66 5.07
C VAL A 79 10.25 13.45 5.21
N ALA A 80 9.48 13.54 4.11
CA ALA A 80 8.19 14.22 4.11
C ALA A 80 7.13 13.34 4.78
N LEU A 81 6.49 13.84 5.84
CA LEU A 81 5.27 13.25 6.39
C LEU A 81 4.06 13.89 5.72
N VAL A 82 3.24 13.06 5.08
CA VAL A 82 2.06 13.47 4.34
C VAL A 82 0.82 12.70 4.80
N LEU A 83 -0.33 13.34 4.78
CA LEU A 83 -1.62 12.72 5.09
C LEU A 83 -2.21 12.03 3.85
N ARG A 84 -2.75 10.83 4.05
CA ARG A 84 -3.56 10.13 3.04
C ARG A 84 -4.87 10.88 2.76
N GLY A 85 -5.27 10.91 1.49
CA GLY A 85 -6.49 11.57 1.04
C GLY A 85 -6.28 12.38 -0.23
N ASP A 86 -7.37 12.85 -0.82
CA ASP A 86 -7.50 13.82 -1.92
C ASP A 86 -6.88 13.49 -3.29
N CYS A 87 -5.67 12.93 -3.32
CA CYS A 87 -4.93 12.56 -4.52
C CYS A 87 -4.19 11.23 -4.35
N ASN A 88 -3.71 10.67 -5.47
CA ASN A 88 -2.99 9.40 -5.47
C ASN A 88 -1.57 9.51 -4.87
N PHE A 89 -0.97 8.37 -4.51
CA PHE A 89 0.36 8.33 -3.89
C PHE A 89 1.48 8.85 -4.80
N VAL A 90 1.38 8.61 -6.11
CA VAL A 90 2.37 9.07 -7.10
C VAL A 90 2.47 10.60 -7.08
N GLN A 91 1.33 11.29 -7.06
CA GLN A 91 1.28 12.75 -7.02
C GLN A 91 1.88 13.32 -5.73
N LYS A 92 1.58 12.70 -4.58
CA LYS A 92 2.17 13.07 -3.28
C LYS A 92 3.69 12.98 -3.31
N VAL A 93 4.22 11.85 -3.81
CA VAL A 93 5.66 11.63 -3.94
C VAL A 93 6.29 12.60 -4.92
N TRP A 94 5.63 12.86 -6.05
CA TRP A 94 6.11 13.81 -7.05
C TRP A 94 6.26 15.23 -6.48
N HIS A 95 5.28 15.71 -5.71
CA HIS A 95 5.39 17.02 -5.05
C HIS A 95 6.48 17.07 -3.99
N ALA A 96 6.65 16.00 -3.20
CA ALA A 96 7.72 15.91 -2.21
C ALA A 96 9.12 15.85 -2.85
N GLN A 97 9.29 15.09 -3.94
CA GLN A 97 10.53 15.03 -4.71
C GLN A 97 10.92 16.40 -5.28
N ARG A 98 9.94 17.16 -5.78
CA ARG A 98 10.16 18.54 -6.26
C ARG A 98 10.53 19.53 -5.15
N ALA A 99 10.28 19.18 -3.90
CA ALA A 99 10.74 19.89 -2.71
C ALA A 99 12.01 19.27 -2.11
N HIS A 100 12.70 18.37 -2.83
CA HIS A 100 13.96 17.71 -2.43
C HIS A 100 13.87 16.74 -1.25
N ALA A 101 12.68 16.21 -0.95
CA ALA A 101 12.52 15.18 0.07
C ALA A 101 13.32 13.92 -0.29
N ALA A 102 13.99 13.32 0.69
CA ALA A 102 14.73 12.07 0.55
C ALA A 102 13.80 10.84 0.51
N ALA A 103 12.67 10.91 1.20
CA ALA A 103 11.58 9.94 1.14
C ALA A 103 10.25 10.56 1.59
N VAL A 104 9.18 9.77 1.49
CA VAL A 104 7.83 10.15 1.90
C VAL A 104 7.24 9.06 2.80
N VAL A 105 6.68 9.46 3.94
CA VAL A 105 5.84 8.62 4.78
C VAL A 105 4.40 9.10 4.62
N VAL A 106 3.54 8.25 4.06
CA VAL A 106 2.11 8.54 3.94
C VAL A 106 1.41 8.00 5.18
N MET A 107 1.00 8.90 6.06
CA MET A 107 0.22 8.60 7.25
C MET A 107 -1.23 8.34 6.85
N ASP A 108 -1.80 7.24 7.33
CA ASP A 108 -3.23 6.98 7.15
C ASP A 108 -4.05 8.05 7.88
N ASN A 109 -5.27 8.31 7.41
CA ASN A 109 -6.16 9.30 8.00
C ASN A 109 -7.22 8.69 8.92
N GLU A 110 -7.16 7.38 9.15
CA GLU A 110 -8.10 6.62 9.96
C GLU A 110 -7.38 5.91 11.12
N LEU A 111 -8.00 5.93 12.30
CA LEU A 111 -7.56 5.12 13.44
C LEU A 111 -8.03 3.68 13.22
N ARG A 112 -7.08 2.77 13.01
CA ARG A 112 -7.37 1.34 12.93
C ARG A 112 -7.78 0.84 14.32
N HIS A 113 -9.04 0.45 14.45
CA HIS A 113 -9.53 -0.27 15.63
C HIS A 113 -9.23 -1.75 15.42
N GLU A 114 -8.54 -2.37 16.37
CA GLU A 114 -8.26 -3.82 16.40
C GLU A 114 -9.33 -4.58 17.19
#